data_AF-A0A5K0VGS2-F1
#
_entry.id   AF-A0A5K0VGS2-F1
#
_cell.length_a   1.000
_cell.length_b   1.000
_cell.length_c   1.000
_cell.angle_alpha   90.00
_cell.angle_beta   90.00
_cell.angle_gamma   90.00
#
_symmetry.space_group_name_H-M   'P 1'
#
loop_
_entity.id
_entity.type
_entity.pdbx_description
1 polymer ?
#
loop_
_entity_poly.entity_id
_entity_poly.type
_entity_poly.pdbx_seq_one_letter_code
_entity_poly.pdbx_strand_id
1 'polypeptide(L)' 'ILAALDAAHKSHDMDVSLHVAQWDAKRLYEAVEGRAEATDEAVVIEILSKRCLPQLKLMLSCYKHIYGHDLTK' A
#
# COMPACT_ATOMS: atom_id res chain seq x y z
N ILE A 1 -34.49 12.98 13.99
CA ILE A 1 -34.45 12.21 12.71
C ILE A 1 -33.27 12.65 11.82
N LEU A 2 -32.75 13.88 11.91
CA LEU A 2 -31.59 14.34 11.11
C LEU A 2 -30.20 13.93 11.64
N ALA A 3 -30.06 13.53 12.91
CA ALA A 3 -28.76 13.09 13.46
C ALA A 3 -28.41 11.62 13.15
N ALA A 4 -29.36 10.82 12.65
CA ALA A 4 -29.14 9.39 12.37
C ALA A 4 -28.62 9.13 10.96
N LEU A 5 -28.70 10.11 10.06
CA LEU A 5 -28.22 10.00 8.68
C LEU A 5 -26.74 10.32 8.52
N ASP A 6 -26.12 11.01 9.48
CA ASP A 6 -24.69 11.36 9.43
C ASP A 6 -23.78 10.14 9.72
N ALA A 7 -24.25 9.19 10.53
CA ALA A 7 -23.52 7.96 10.83
C ALA A 7 -23.64 6.90 9.71
N ALA A 8 -24.62 7.01 8.81
CA ALA A 8 -24.90 6.01 7.78
C ALA A 8 -24.01 6.12 6.53
N HIS A 9 -23.19 7.18 6.43
CA HIS A 9 -22.18 7.34 5.36
C HIS A 9 -20.75 7.00 5.79
N LYS A 10 -20.54 6.44 7.01
CA LYS A 10 -19.25 5.90 7.45
C LYS A 10 -19.13 4.38 7.25
N SER A 11 -19.70 3.87 6.16
CA SER A 11 -19.63 2.45 5.80
C SER A 11 -19.19 2.28 4.36
N HIS A 12 -18.14 3.03 4.00
CA HIS A 12 -17.14 2.52 3.08
C HIS A 12 -15.77 2.97 3.58
N ASP A 13 -15.52 2.78 4.88
CA ASP A 13 -14.15 2.66 5.36
C ASP A 13 -13.57 1.46 4.60
N MET A 14 -12.81 1.75 3.56
CA MET A 14 -12.03 0.77 2.82
C MET A 14 -11.17 0.08 3.86
N ASP A 15 -11.53 -1.15 4.24
CA ASP A 15 -10.83 -1.92 5.27
C ASP A 15 -9.39 -2.14 4.79
N VAL A 16 -8.48 -1.28 5.25
CA VAL A 16 -7.07 -1.32 4.87
C VAL A 16 -6.35 -2.24 5.84
N SER A 17 -5.75 -3.30 5.32
CA SER A 17 -5.04 -4.29 6.14
C SER A 17 -3.58 -3.90 6.31
N LEU A 18 -3.18 -3.65 7.56
CA LEU A 18 -1.77 -3.40 7.92
C LEU A 18 -0.87 -4.57 7.53
N HIS A 19 -1.35 -5.81 7.73
CA HIS A 19 -0.59 -7.01 7.37
C HIS A 19 -0.31 -7.07 5.87
N VAL A 20 -1.32 -6.81 5.03
CA VAL A 20 -1.15 -6.76 3.57
C VAL A 20 -0.20 -5.62 3.16
N ALA A 21 -0.32 -4.45 3.79
CA ALA A 21 0.57 -3.31 3.51
C ALA A 21 2.04 -3.63 3.81
N GLN A 22 2.32 -4.27 4.94
CA GLN A 22 3.67 -4.70 5.30
C GLN A 22 4.22 -5.77 4.36
N TRP A 23 3.38 -6.72 3.95
CA TRP A 23 3.75 -7.78 3.00
C TRP A 23 4.09 -7.20 1.63
N ASP A 24 3.21 -6.36 1.08
CA ASP A 24 3.42 -5.72 -0.22
C ASP A 24 4.63 -4.78 -0.19
N ALA A 25 4.87 -4.05 0.92
CA ALA A 25 6.04 -3.21 1.08
C ALA A 25 7.36 -4.00 0.97
N LYS A 26 7.41 -5.21 1.54
CA LYS A 26 8.58 -6.10 1.42
C LYS A 26 8.77 -6.60 0.00
N ARG A 27 7.69 -7.07 -0.64
CA ARG A 27 7.73 -7.50 -2.04
C ARG A 27 8.17 -6.37 -2.97
N LEU A 28 7.70 -5.15 -2.71
CA LEU A 28 8.07 -3.96 -3.48
C LEU A 28 9.57 -3.64 -3.31
N TYR A 29 10.12 -3.75 -2.11
CA TYR A 29 11.54 -3.58 -1.87
C TYR A 29 12.37 -4.64 -2.61
N GLU A 30 12.00 -5.91 -2.51
CA GLU A 30 12.68 -7.00 -3.23
C GLU A 30 12.61 -6.82 -4.75
N ALA A 31 11.49 -6.31 -5.27
CA ALA A 31 11.33 -6.05 -6.69
C ALA A 31 12.18 -4.88 -7.20
N VAL A 32 12.39 -3.84 -6.38
CA VAL A 32 13.09 -2.61 -6.78
C VAL A 32 14.58 -2.64 -6.43
N GLU A 33 14.94 -3.08 -5.22
CA GLU A 33 16.30 -3.06 -4.68
C GLU A 33 16.94 -4.47 -4.66
N GLY A 34 16.15 -5.54 -4.80
CA GLY A 34 16.64 -6.92 -4.69
C GLY A 34 17.43 -7.42 -5.90
N ARG A 35 17.43 -6.70 -7.03
CA ARG A 35 18.19 -7.07 -8.24
C ARG A 35 18.94 -5.88 -8.79
N ALA A 36 20.26 -5.90 -8.63
CA ALA A 36 21.19 -4.81 -8.96
C ALA A 36 21.16 -4.30 -10.42
N GLU A 37 20.48 -4.97 -11.34
CA GLU A 37 20.43 -4.60 -12.76
C GLU A 37 19.02 -4.64 -13.40
N ALA A 38 17.98 -5.08 -12.67
CA ALA A 38 16.64 -5.18 -13.25
C ALA A 38 15.53 -5.13 -12.18
N THR A 39 14.75 -4.05 -12.18
CA THR A 39 13.50 -3.97 -11.42
C THR A 39 12.51 -5.02 -11.93
N ASP A 40 11.89 -5.77 -11.03
CA ASP A 40 10.81 -6.69 -11.40
C ASP A 40 9.51 -5.90 -11.62
N GLU A 41 9.41 -5.28 -12.80
CA GLU A 41 8.27 -4.45 -13.19
C GLU A 41 6.94 -5.20 -13.07
N ALA A 42 6.93 -6.51 -13.31
CA ALA A 42 5.73 -7.33 -13.21
C ALA A 42 5.19 -7.35 -11.77
N VAL A 43 6.05 -7.47 -10.77
CA VAL A 43 5.66 -7.41 -9.34
C VAL A 43 5.15 -6.03 -8.97
N VAL A 44 5.80 -4.96 -9.44
CA VAL A 44 5.37 -3.59 -9.18
C VAL A 44 3.99 -3.34 -9.79
N ILE A 45 3.79 -3.69 -11.06
CA ILE A 45 2.50 -3.55 -11.77
C ILE A 45 1.42 -4.37 -11.08
N GLU A 46 1.72 -5.60 -10.63
CA GLU A 46 0.78 -6.45 -9.92
C GLU A 46 0.28 -5.78 -8.64
N ILE A 47 1.19 -5.27 -7.81
CA ILE A 47 0.87 -4.61 -6.53
C ILE A 47 0.05 -3.35 -6.80
N LEU A 48 0.49 -2.49 -7.72
CA LEU A 48 -0.20 -1.23 -8.01
C LEU A 48 -1.59 -1.43 -8.65
N SER A 49 -1.77 -2.49 -9.45
CA SER A 49 -3.04 -2.78 -10.13
C SER A 49 -4.07 -3.44 -9.22
N LYS A 50 -3.64 -4.23 -8.22
CA LYS A 50 -4.55 -5.01 -7.36
C LYS A 50 -4.95 -4.29 -6.07
N ARG A 51 -4.29 -3.20 -5.70
CA ARG A 51 -4.53 -2.49 -4.43
C ARG A 51 -5.29 -1.19 -4.65
N CYS A 52 -6.19 -0.90 -3.71
CA CYS A 52 -6.89 0.36 -3.70
C CYS A 52 -5.99 1.50 -3.18
N LEU A 53 -6.34 2.75 -3.50
CA LEU A 53 -5.55 3.92 -3.11
C LEU A 53 -5.27 4.01 -1.59
N PRO A 54 -6.24 3.76 -0.68
CA PRO A 54 -5.96 3.76 0.75
C PRO A 54 -4.94 2.69 1.16
N GLN A 55 -5.02 1.49 0.58
CA GLN A 55 -4.09 0.39 0.85
C GLN A 55 -2.68 0.70 0.34
N LEU A 56 -2.57 1.32 -0.85
CA LEU A 56 -1.28 1.75 -1.40
C LEU A 56 -0.60 2.81 -0.53
N LYS A 57 -1.36 3.78 -0.01
CA LYS A 57 -0.83 4.78 0.93
C LYS A 57 -0.29 4.14 2.21
N LEU A 58 -1.02 3.16 2.76
CA LEU A 58 -0.57 2.42 3.94
C LEU A 58 0.69 1.60 3.63
N MET A 59 0.74 0.92 2.48
CA MET A 59 1.91 0.18 2.01
C MET A 59 3.14 1.09 1.90
N LEU A 60 3.04 2.27 1.27
CA LEU A 60 4.14 3.22 1.15
C LEU A 60 4.59 3.75 2.53
N SER A 61 3.65 3.96 3.45
CA SER A 61 3.97 4.34 4.83
C SER A 61 4.74 3.23 5.56
N CYS A 62 4.33 1.97 5.39
CA CYS A 62 5.05 0.81 5.91
C CYS A 62 6.44 0.67 5.28
N TYR A 63 6.55 0.85 3.96
CA TYR A 63 7.83 0.83 3.24
C TYR A 63 8.82 1.82 3.85
N LYS A 64 8.40 3.08 3.99
CA LYS A 64 9.23 4.13 4.59
C LYS A 64 9.64 3.81 6.03
N HIS A 65 8.72 3.24 6.82
CA HIS A 65 9.02 2.83 8.19
C HIS A 65 10.06 1.70 8.24
N ILE A 66 9.95 0.70 7.36
CA ILE A 66 10.80 -0.49 7.37
C ILE A 66 12.20 -0.19 6.82
N TYR A 67 12.29 0.60 5.74
CA TYR A 67 13.53 0.82 4.99
C TYR A 67 14.15 2.20 5.19
N GLY A 68 13.47 3.11 5.91
CA GLY A 68 14.01 4.42 6.27
C GLY A 68 14.09 5.44 5.14
N HIS A 69 13.56 5.12 3.95
CA HIS A 69 13.52 6.01 2.79
C HIS A 69 12.23 5.78 1.97
N ASP A 70 11.87 6.77 1.15
CA ASP A 70 10.75 6.66 0.22
C ASP A 70 11.14 5.84 -1.02
N LEU A 71 10.16 5.22 -1.68
CA LEU A 71 10.35 4.39 -2.89
C LEU A 71 10.99 5.18 -4.05
N THR A 72 10.72 6.48 -4.12
CA THR A 72 11.26 7.39 -5.13
C THR A 72 12.45 8.10 -4.52
N LYS A 73 13.66 7.75 -4.95
CA LYS A 73 14.86 8.52 -4.67
C LYS A 73 15.04 9.62 -5.71
#